data_AF-A0A1G8K9S9-F1
#
_entry.id   AF-A0A1G8K9S9-F1
#
_cell.length_a   1.000
_cell.length_b   1.000
_cell.length_c   1.000
_cell.angle_alpha   90.00
_cell.angle_beta   90.00
_cell.angle_gamma   90.00
#
_symmetry.space_group_name_H-M   'P 1'
#
loop_
_entity.id
_entity.type
_entity.pdbx_description
1 polymer ?
#
loop_
_entity_poly.entity_id
_entity_poly.type
_entity_poly.pdbx_seq_one_letter_code
_entity_poly.pdbx_strand_id
1 'polypeptide(L)'
;MPRLKTLGSRVKTQGERLTIVNTNSWRATKTTAHQRGYGYKWQKAREGWLNAHPLCVYCQRDGRVTSATVVDHIVPHRGDMAIFWDRTKWMSLCASCHSSVKQREENADRFR
;
A
#
# COMPACT_ATOMS: atom_id res chain seq x y z
N MET A 1 22.45 -52.33 36.23
CA MET A 1 21.10 -52.14 35.65
C MET A 1 21.22 -51.25 34.44
N PRO A 2 20.79 -51.67 33.23
CA PRO A 2 20.88 -50.80 32.05
C PRO A 2 19.76 -49.76 32.10
N ARG A 3 20.10 -48.48 31.87
CA ARG A 3 19.11 -47.39 31.74
C ARG A 3 18.68 -47.28 30.29
N LEU A 4 17.37 -47.34 30.02
CA LEU A 4 16.83 -47.01 28.70
C LEU A 4 17.04 -45.51 28.43
N LYS A 5 17.54 -45.18 27.23
CA LYS A 5 17.59 -43.82 26.72
C LYS A 5 16.25 -43.52 26.03
N THR A 6 15.54 -42.50 26.50
CA THR A 6 14.33 -42.01 25.83
C THR A 6 14.70 -41.31 24.52
N LEU A 7 13.98 -41.63 23.44
CA LEU A 7 14.08 -40.91 22.18
C LEU A 7 13.42 -39.53 22.34
N GLY A 8 14.16 -38.47 22.05
CA GLY A 8 13.63 -37.10 22.06
C GLY A 8 12.56 -36.92 20.98
N SER A 9 11.51 -36.15 21.30
CA SER A 9 10.42 -35.89 20.36
C SER A 9 10.95 -35.17 19.11
N ARG A 10 10.80 -35.80 17.95
CA ARG A 10 11.19 -35.24 16.64
C ARG A 10 10.14 -34.32 16.00
N VAL A 11 9.00 -34.11 16.67
CA VAL A 11 7.91 -33.29 16.14
C VAL A 11 8.24 -31.83 16.39
N LYS A 12 8.44 -31.07 15.30
CA LYS A 12 8.52 -29.61 15.36
C LYS A 12 7.12 -29.06 15.61
N THR A 13 6.96 -28.28 16.68
CA THR A 13 5.73 -27.50 16.89
C THR A 13 5.61 -26.48 15.75
N GLN A 14 4.46 -26.46 15.07
CA GLN A 14 4.18 -25.41 14.10
C GLN A 14 4.06 -24.09 14.89
N GLY A 15 4.77 -23.05 14.44
CA GLY A 15 4.75 -21.74 15.09
C GLY A 15 3.32 -21.19 15.17
N GLU A 16 3.00 -20.56 16.29
CA GLU A 16 1.66 -20.19 16.76
C GLU A 16 0.90 -19.15 15.90
N ARG A 17 1.47 -18.72 14.77
CA ARG A 17 0.93 -17.59 13.99
C ARG A 17 0.22 -18.08 12.74
N LEU A 18 -1.07 -18.38 12.89
CA LEU A 18 -1.97 -18.50 11.75
C LEU A 18 -2.13 -17.13 11.08
N THR A 19 -1.96 -17.07 9.75
CA THR A 19 -2.26 -15.86 8.98
C THR A 19 -3.76 -15.68 8.88
N ILE A 20 -4.32 -14.76 9.68
CA ILE A 20 -5.72 -14.35 9.57
C ILE A 20 -5.91 -13.64 8.23
N VAL A 21 -6.48 -14.34 7.25
CA VAL A 21 -6.87 -13.72 5.98
C VAL A 21 -8.17 -12.97 6.20
N ASN A 22 -8.13 -11.64 6.18
CA ASN A 22 -9.33 -10.82 6.21
C ASN A 22 -10.01 -10.87 4.84
N THR A 23 -11.07 -11.67 4.73
CA THR A 23 -11.88 -11.87 3.51
C THR A 23 -12.65 -10.63 3.08
N ASN A 24 -12.90 -9.68 3.99
CA ASN A 24 -13.63 -8.44 3.72
C ASN A 24 -12.74 -7.33 3.15
N SER A 25 -11.45 -7.60 2.97
CA SER A 25 -10.53 -6.67 2.30
C SER A 25 -10.70 -6.75 0.79
N TRP A 26 -10.80 -5.61 0.11
CA TRP A 26 -10.75 -5.56 -1.36
C TRP A 26 -9.46 -6.14 -1.95
N ARG A 27 -8.42 -6.33 -1.11
CA ARG A 27 -7.15 -6.96 -1.48
C ARG A 27 -7.18 -8.49 -1.36
N ALA A 28 -8.20 -9.08 -0.73
CA ALA A 28 -8.24 -10.51 -0.39
C ALA A 28 -8.15 -11.42 -1.62
N THR A 29 -8.74 -11.02 -2.75
CA THR A 29 -8.74 -11.80 -4.00
C THR A 29 -7.61 -11.45 -4.97
N LYS A 30 -6.82 -10.40 -4.67
CA LYS A 30 -5.79 -9.83 -5.57
C LYS A 30 -4.44 -9.83 -4.86
N THR A 31 -3.74 -10.96 -4.96
CA THR A 31 -2.50 -11.23 -4.20
C THR A 31 -1.33 -10.35 -4.65
N THR A 32 -1.22 -10.07 -5.96
CA THR A 32 -0.13 -9.26 -6.52
C THR A 32 -0.51 -7.79 -6.73
N ALA A 33 0.48 -6.90 -6.75
CA ALA A 33 0.26 -5.48 -7.07
C ALA A 33 -0.33 -5.29 -8.49
N HIS A 34 0.12 -6.11 -9.44
CA HIS A 34 -0.39 -6.12 -10.80
C HIS A 34 -1.89 -6.44 -10.86
N GLN A 35 -2.34 -7.48 -10.15
CA GLN A 35 -3.77 -7.83 -10.03
C GLN A 35 -4.60 -6.71 -9.38
N ARG A 36 -3.98 -5.88 -8.54
CA ARG A 36 -4.60 -4.69 -7.94
C ARG A 36 -4.63 -3.46 -8.85
N GLY A 37 -4.10 -3.54 -10.07
CA GLY A 37 -4.09 -2.46 -11.05
C GLY A 37 -2.74 -1.74 -11.18
N TYR A 38 -1.78 -2.01 -10.30
CA TYR A 38 -0.45 -1.36 -10.28
C TYR A 38 0.56 -2.03 -11.25
N GLY A 39 0.12 -2.34 -12.48
CA GLY A 39 0.93 -2.98 -13.51
C GLY A 39 1.65 -2.02 -14.45
N TYR A 40 2.10 -2.52 -15.62
CA TYR A 40 2.81 -1.71 -16.62
C TYR A 40 2.03 -0.47 -17.07
N LYS A 41 0.71 -0.62 -17.33
CA LYS A 41 -0.17 0.50 -17.69
C LYS A 41 -0.14 1.60 -16.62
N TRP A 42 -0.14 1.22 -15.35
CA TRP A 42 -0.04 2.17 -14.24
C TRP A 42 1.32 2.86 -14.22
N GLN A 43 2.41 2.12 -14.41
CA GLN A 43 3.76 2.70 -14.44
C GLN A 43 3.91 3.78 -15.52
N LYS A 44 3.43 3.51 -16.75
CA LYS A 44 3.44 4.50 -17.84
C LYS A 44 2.57 5.71 -17.54
N ALA A 45 1.37 5.51 -16.99
CA ALA A 45 0.49 6.62 -16.66
C ALA A 45 1.03 7.47 -15.49
N ARG A 46 1.62 6.82 -14.48
CA ARG A 46 2.31 7.45 -13.36
C ARG A 46 3.47 8.33 -13.83
N GLU A 47 4.30 7.82 -14.73
CA GLU A 47 5.42 8.57 -15.32
C GLU A 47 4.93 9.85 -16.02
N GLY A 48 3.93 9.72 -16.90
CA GLY A 48 3.34 10.88 -17.58
C GLY A 48 2.71 11.89 -16.61
N TRP A 49 2.06 11.41 -15.55
CA TRP A 49 1.47 12.29 -14.53
C TRP A 49 2.53 13.07 -13.75
N LEU A 50 3.60 12.39 -13.29
CA LEU A 50 4.68 13.04 -12.53
C LEU A 50 5.46 14.06 -13.37
N ASN A 51 5.60 13.84 -14.68
CA ASN A 51 6.20 14.82 -15.58
C ASN A 51 5.35 16.09 -15.69
N ALA A 52 4.02 15.96 -15.73
CA ALA A 52 3.10 17.10 -15.75
C ALA A 52 2.91 17.77 -14.38
N HIS A 53 3.05 17.00 -13.29
CA HIS A 53 2.83 17.44 -11.91
C HIS A 53 4.06 17.11 -11.06
N PRO A 54 5.20 17.81 -11.26
CA PRO A 54 6.48 17.42 -10.70
C PRO A 54 6.66 17.75 -9.22
N LEU A 55 5.74 18.51 -8.61
CA LEU A 55 5.84 18.99 -7.24
C LEU A 55 4.88 18.26 -6.30
N CYS A 56 5.33 18.09 -5.06
CA CYS A 56 4.51 17.57 -3.97
C CYS A 56 3.45 18.59 -3.57
N VAL A 57 2.17 18.24 -3.69
CA VAL A 57 1.05 19.14 -3.39
C VAL A 57 1.01 19.58 -1.92
N TYR A 58 1.44 18.71 -0.99
CA TYR A 58 1.49 19.04 0.44
C TYR A 58 2.64 19.97 0.77
N CYS A 59 3.82 19.74 0.20
CA CYS A 59 4.93 20.67 0.36
C CYS A 59 4.55 22.05 -0.21
N GLN A 60 3.90 22.09 -1.38
CA GLN A 60 3.49 23.35 -2.00
C GLN A 60 2.49 24.12 -1.15
N ARG A 61 1.50 23.44 -0.54
CA ARG A 61 0.57 24.03 0.43
C ARG A 61 1.30 24.69 1.61
N ASP A 62 2.41 24.09 2.03
CA ASP A 62 3.24 24.58 3.14
C ASP A 62 4.33 25.58 2.68
N GLY A 63 4.28 26.06 1.43
CA GLY A 63 5.27 27.00 0.87
C GLY A 63 6.63 26.39 0.55
N ARG A 64 6.74 25.05 0.50
CA ARG A 64 7.98 24.31 0.21
C ARG A 64 7.97 23.75 -1.20
N VAL A 65 9.11 23.84 -1.88
CA VAL A 65 9.31 23.21 -3.20
C VAL A 65 9.98 21.86 -2.99
N THR A 66 9.30 20.78 -3.34
CA THR A 66 9.85 19.42 -3.23
C THR A 66 9.34 18.59 -4.40
N SER A 67 10.24 17.82 -5.03
CA SER A 67 9.87 16.93 -6.12
C SER A 67 8.90 15.83 -5.64
N ALA A 68 7.89 15.56 -6.44
CA ALA A 68 7.00 14.44 -6.26
C ALA A 68 7.64 13.16 -6.81
N THR A 69 7.51 12.08 -6.06
CA THR A 69 8.02 10.75 -6.44
C THR A 69 6.93 9.69 -6.40
N VAL A 70 5.75 10.03 -5.90
CA VAL A 70 4.61 9.13 -5.75
C VAL A 70 3.37 9.78 -6.33
N VAL A 71 2.59 9.00 -7.07
CA VAL A 71 1.22 9.37 -7.43
C VAL A 71 0.31 8.63 -6.48
N ASP A 72 -0.51 9.37 -5.77
CA ASP A 72 -1.44 8.85 -4.79
C ASP A 72 -2.88 9.15 -5.20
N HIS A 73 -3.81 8.32 -4.73
CA HIS A 73 -5.24 8.53 -4.92
C HIS A 73 -5.79 9.41 -3.78
N ILE A 74 -6.28 10.61 -4.12
CA ILE A 74 -6.93 11.55 -3.19
C ILE A 74 -8.02 10.83 -2.40
N VAL A 75 -8.87 10.08 -3.11
CA VAL A 75 -9.87 9.19 -2.53
C VAL A 75 -9.38 7.74 -2.67
N PRO A 76 -9.28 6.95 -1.58
CA PRO A 76 -8.86 5.56 -1.66
C PRO A 76 -9.81 4.77 -2.56
N HIS A 77 -9.30 4.23 -3.66
CA HIS A 77 -10.13 3.56 -4.66
C HIS A 77 -10.78 2.24 -4.16
N ARG A 78 -10.24 1.62 -3.10
CA ARG A 78 -10.78 0.40 -2.45
C ARG A 78 -11.18 -0.73 -3.42
N GLY A 79 -10.46 -0.85 -4.53
CA GLY A 79 -10.71 -1.86 -5.58
C GLY A 79 -11.59 -1.39 -6.74
N ASP A 80 -12.22 -0.22 -6.64
CA ASP A 80 -12.93 0.44 -7.74
C ASP A 80 -11.93 0.93 -8.80
N MET A 81 -12.06 0.38 -10.01
CA MET A 81 -11.16 0.72 -11.11
C MET A 81 -11.53 2.03 -11.82
N ALA A 82 -12.76 2.53 -11.68
CA ALA A 82 -13.15 3.83 -12.19
C ALA A 82 -12.43 4.94 -11.40
N ILE A 83 -12.47 4.87 -10.07
CA ILE A 83 -11.71 5.79 -9.20
C ILE A 83 -10.20 5.63 -9.42
N PHE A 84 -9.72 4.39 -9.61
CA PHE A 84 -8.30 4.13 -9.84
C PHE A 84 -7.75 4.87 -11.07
N TRP A 85 -8.51 4.88 -12.17
CA TRP A 85 -8.09 5.49 -13.44
C TRP A 85 -8.55 6.93 -13.64
N ASP A 86 -9.40 7.46 -12.76
CA ASP A 86 -9.79 8.86 -12.76
C ASP A 86 -8.61 9.74 -12.32
N ARG A 87 -7.97 10.39 -13.30
CA ARG A 87 -6.84 11.29 -13.08
C ARG A 87 -7.20 12.50 -12.22
N THR A 88 -8.47 12.89 -12.14
CA THR A 88 -8.91 13.99 -11.26
C THR A 88 -8.82 13.60 -9.78
N LYS A 89 -8.70 12.30 -9.49
CA LYS A 89 -8.48 11.74 -8.15
C LYS A 89 -7.01 11.46 -7.87
N TRP A 90 -6.09 11.81 -8.76
CA TRP A 90 -4.66 11.63 -8.55
C TRP A 90 -4.04 12.88 -7.94
N MET A 91 -3.03 12.69 -7.09
CA MET A 91 -2.19 13.77 -6.61
C MET A 91 -0.71 13.37 -6.57
N SER A 92 0.15 14.36 -6.74
CA SER A 92 1.60 14.21 -6.72
C SER A 92 2.14 14.47 -5.32
N LEU A 93 2.83 13.48 -4.72
CA LEU A 93 3.41 13.58 -3.39
C LEU A 93 4.89 13.20 -3.39
N CYS A 94 5.67 13.80 -2.49
CA CYS A 94 6.97 13.26 -2.12
C CYS A 94 6.79 12.05 -1.20
N ALA A 95 7.78 11.15 -1.18
CA ALA A 95 7.72 9.93 -0.36
C ALA A 95 7.45 10.22 1.13
N SER A 96 8.02 11.30 1.68
CA SER A 96 7.82 11.70 3.08
C SER A 96 6.38 12.12 3.37
N CYS A 97 5.76 12.98 2.54
CA CYS A 97 4.37 13.41 2.74
C CYS A 97 3.39 12.26 2.53
N HIS A 98 3.68 11.36 1.58
CA HIS A 98 2.88 10.17 1.33
C HIS A 98 2.86 9.21 2.54
N SER A 99 4.03 8.87 3.10
CA SER A 99 4.12 7.92 4.22
C SER A 99 3.73 8.50 5.59
N SER A 100 3.56 9.82 5.70
CA SER A 100 3.23 10.49 6.96
C SER A 100 1.88 11.19 6.92
N VAL A 101 1.79 12.36 6.28
CA VAL A 101 0.60 13.23 6.28
C VAL A 101 -0.58 12.51 5.63
N LYS A 102 -0.41 12.00 4.41
CA LYS A 102 -1.51 11.31 3.71
C LYS A 102 -1.91 10.04 4.43
N GLN A 103 -0.94 9.23 4.88
CA GLN A 103 -1.25 8.02 5.66
C GLN A 103 -2.05 8.34 6.94
N ARG A 104 -1.75 9.45 7.62
CA ARG A 104 -2.50 9.89 8.81
C ARG A 104 -3.93 10.30 8.45
N GLU A 105 -4.11 11.05 7.37
CA GLU A 105 -5.42 11.48 6.88
C GLU A 105 -6.30 10.28 6.50
N GLU A 106 -5.75 9.30 5.77
CA GLU A 106 -6.49 8.07 5.42
C GLU A 106 -6.86 7.23 6.64
N ASN A 107 -5.96 7.17 7.64
CA ASN A 107 -6.23 6.44 8.87
C ASN A 107 -7.33 7.13 9.68
N ALA A 108 -7.35 8.47 9.73
CA ALA A 108 -8.41 9.21 10.40
C ALA A 108 -9.77 9.02 9.70
N ASP A 109 -9.79 9.02 8.37
CA ASP A 109 -10.99 8.81 7.55
C ASP A 109 -11.60 7.41 7.70
N ARG A 110 -10.80 6.40 8.07
CA ARG A 110 -11.30 5.04 8.35
C ARG A 110 -12.21 4.94 9.58
N PHE A 111 -12.13 5.90 10.49
CA PHE A 111 -12.88 5.90 11.75
C PHE A 111 -13.94 6.99 11.81
N ARG A 112 -14.16 7.70 10.70
CA ARG A 112 -15.20 8.71 10.54
C ARG A 112 -16.41 8.12 9.83
#